data_AF-A0AA41S9F5-F1
#
_entry.id   AF-A0AA41S9F5-F1
#
_cell.length_a   1.000
_cell.length_b   1.000
_cell.length_c   1.000
_cell.angle_alpha   90.00
_cell.angle_beta   90.00
_cell.angle_gamma   90.00
#
_symmetry.space_group_name_H-M   'P 1'
#
loop_
_entity.id
_entity.type
_entity.pdbx_description
1 polymer ?
#
loop_
_entity_poly.entity_id
_entity_poly.type
_entity_poly.pdbx_seq_one_letter_code
_entity_poly.pdbx_strand_id
1 'polypeptide(L)'
;MYSEVDRLCTSFVAFRHPSPSVLIPALRTVGNIVTGDDMQTQIIIQHQSLPCFLNLLTNNHKKSIKKEACWTISNITAGNKDQIQAVISAEIIGPLIHLLQTAEFDIKKEAAWAISNATSGGTHEQIKFLVGQGCIRPLCDLLVCPDPRIVTVCLEGLENILKVGEAEKNIGSTDGVNVYAQLIDEAEGLEKIENLQSHDNTEIYEKAVKILETYWLEEDDEPLPPGDAAAAGQSGFQFGGSELPAGGFNFS
;
A
#
# COMPACT_ATOMS: atom_id res chain seq x y z
N MET A 1 21.71 -26.50 19.98
CA MET A 1 20.75 -25.58 19.34
C MET A 1 20.26 -26.10 17.99
N TYR A 2 21.13 -26.39 17.01
CA TYR A 2 20.67 -26.93 15.70
C TYR A 2 19.93 -28.28 15.78
N SER A 3 20.27 -29.16 16.73
CA SER A 3 19.66 -30.50 16.88
C SER A 3 18.30 -30.55 17.60
N GLU A 4 17.87 -29.45 18.22
CA GLU A 4 16.53 -29.33 18.83
C GLU A 4 15.54 -28.69 17.87
N VAL A 5 15.99 -27.74 17.05
CA VAL A 5 15.20 -27.16 15.95
C VAL A 5 14.89 -28.24 14.91
N ASP A 6 15.87 -29.06 14.51
CA ASP A 6 15.66 -30.15 13.55
C ASP A 6 14.61 -31.17 14.01
N ARG A 7 14.55 -31.47 15.33
CA ARG A 7 13.55 -32.36 15.92
C ARG A 7 12.17 -31.72 16.05
N LEU A 8 12.11 -30.39 16.22
CA LEU A 8 10.85 -29.64 16.21
C LEU A 8 10.26 -29.57 14.79
N CYS A 9 11.12 -29.45 13.78
CA CYS A 9 10.74 -29.19 12.40
C CYS A 9 10.48 -30.47 11.57
N THR A 10 10.98 -31.64 11.98
CA THR A 10 10.75 -32.90 11.22
C THR A 10 9.34 -33.45 11.28
N SER A 11 8.43 -32.86 12.05
CA SER A 11 7.02 -33.15 11.86
C SER A 11 6.15 -31.99 12.38
N PHE A 12 5.66 -31.13 11.49
CA PHE A 12 4.49 -30.28 11.77
C PHE A 12 3.20 -31.11 12.02
N VAL A 13 3.32 -32.37 12.47
CA VAL A 13 2.23 -33.21 13.00
C VAL A 13 1.47 -32.49 14.10
N ALA A 14 2.13 -31.62 14.88
CA ALA A 14 1.47 -30.76 15.85
C ALA A 14 0.43 -29.84 15.20
N PHE A 15 0.64 -29.38 13.96
CA PHE A 15 -0.33 -28.57 13.22
C PHE A 15 -1.52 -29.36 12.67
N ARG A 16 -1.38 -30.69 12.63
CA ARG A 16 -2.46 -31.63 12.33
C ARG A 16 -3.17 -32.13 13.59
N HIS A 17 -2.75 -31.68 14.77
CA HIS A 17 -3.33 -32.12 16.02
C HIS A 17 -4.72 -31.49 16.22
N PRO A 18 -5.78 -32.27 16.55
CA PRO A 18 -7.14 -31.75 16.63
C PRO A 18 -7.35 -30.81 17.83
N SER A 19 -6.52 -30.91 18.88
CA SER A 19 -6.66 -30.10 20.09
C SER A 19 -6.03 -28.70 19.94
N PRO A 20 -6.82 -27.62 20.12
CA PRO A 20 -6.31 -26.24 20.17
C PRO A 20 -5.28 -26.00 21.28
N SER A 21 -5.32 -26.77 22.38
CA SER A 21 -4.36 -26.64 23.48
C SER A 21 -2.93 -27.06 23.13
N VAL A 22 -2.78 -27.85 22.06
CA VAL A 22 -1.49 -28.25 21.49
C VAL A 22 -1.12 -27.34 20.32
N LEU A 23 -2.12 -27.02 19.50
CA LEU A 23 -1.92 -26.25 18.27
C LEU A 23 -1.50 -24.79 18.54
N ILE A 24 -2.11 -24.11 19.50
CA ILE A 24 -1.82 -22.69 19.78
C ILE A 24 -0.37 -22.51 20.30
N PRO A 25 0.11 -23.26 21.32
CA PRO A 25 1.51 -23.14 21.75
C PRO A 25 2.50 -23.53 20.64
N ALA A 26 2.19 -24.56 19.84
CA ALA A 26 3.04 -24.93 18.71
C ALA A 26 3.14 -23.80 17.67
N LEU A 27 2.00 -23.17 17.32
CA LEU A 27 1.97 -22.03 16.41
C LEU A 27 2.76 -20.86 16.97
N ARG A 28 2.59 -20.56 18.26
CA ARG A 28 3.32 -19.47 18.91
C ARG A 28 4.83 -19.69 18.90
N THR A 29 5.28 -20.92 19.17
CA THR A 29 6.70 -21.26 19.10
C THR A 29 7.26 -21.06 17.70
N VAL A 30 6.54 -21.51 16.68
CA VAL A 30 6.97 -21.36 15.27
C VAL A 30 6.93 -19.90 14.84
N GLY A 31 5.91 -19.16 15.23
CA GLY A 31 5.80 -17.71 15.03
C GLY A 31 6.98 -16.95 15.63
N ASN A 32 7.42 -17.31 16.83
CA ASN A 32 8.60 -16.73 17.47
C ASN A 32 9.92 -17.10 16.77
N ILE A 33 9.99 -18.22 16.05
CA ILE A 33 11.19 -18.58 15.27
C ILE A 33 11.26 -17.71 14.01
N VAL A 34 10.12 -17.51 13.33
CA VAL A 34 10.07 -16.72 12.09
C VAL A 34 10.14 -15.20 12.31
N THR A 35 10.11 -14.72 13.57
CA THR A 35 10.50 -13.33 13.89
C THR A 35 12.01 -13.11 13.93
N GLY A 36 12.79 -14.19 13.75
CA GLY A 36 14.23 -14.16 13.70
C GLY A 36 14.80 -13.65 12.37
N ASP A 37 16.00 -14.08 12.03
CA ASP A 37 16.62 -13.75 10.74
C ASP A 37 16.05 -14.59 9.58
N ASP A 38 16.36 -14.19 8.35
CA ASP A 38 15.93 -14.88 7.13
C ASP A 38 16.32 -16.37 7.13
N MET A 39 17.45 -16.74 7.74
CA MET A 39 17.89 -18.15 7.78
C MET A 39 16.99 -18.98 8.72
N GLN A 40 16.61 -18.45 9.87
CA GLN A 40 15.67 -19.08 10.80
C GLN A 40 14.29 -19.24 10.16
N THR A 41 13.81 -18.21 9.46
CA THR A 41 12.57 -18.29 8.69
C THR A 41 12.65 -19.32 7.56
N GLN A 42 13.79 -19.39 6.86
CA GLN A 42 14.00 -20.35 5.77
C GLN A 42 13.93 -21.81 6.25
N ILE A 43 14.47 -22.12 7.44
CA ILE A 43 14.37 -23.45 8.03
C ILE A 43 12.89 -23.85 8.20
N ILE A 44 12.07 -22.96 8.76
CA ILE A 44 10.63 -23.22 8.94
C ILE A 44 9.92 -23.49 7.61
N ILE A 45 10.27 -22.76 6.54
CA ILE A 45 9.71 -22.98 5.19
C ILE A 45 10.15 -24.34 4.63
N GLN A 46 11.45 -24.67 4.71
CA GLN A 46 12.02 -25.92 4.18
C GLN A 46 11.36 -27.17 4.76
N HIS A 47 10.90 -27.10 6.01
CA HIS A 47 10.20 -28.18 6.68
C HIS A 47 8.70 -28.29 6.37
N GLN A 48 8.21 -27.71 5.26
CA GLN A 48 6.83 -27.86 4.77
C GLN A 48 5.77 -27.28 5.72
N SER A 49 6.07 -26.15 6.35
CA SER A 49 5.12 -25.43 7.22
C SER A 49 3.98 -24.76 6.46
N LEU A 50 4.24 -24.24 5.25
CA LEU A 50 3.28 -23.44 4.49
C LEU A 50 1.96 -24.18 4.16
N PRO A 51 1.97 -25.45 3.70
CA PRO A 51 0.73 -26.21 3.51
C PRO A 51 -0.08 -26.39 4.80
N CYS A 52 0.58 -26.43 5.96
CA CYS A 52 -0.10 -26.49 7.24
C CYS A 52 -0.78 -25.15 7.55
N PHE A 53 -0.11 -24.02 7.33
CA PHE A 53 -0.73 -22.70 7.51
C PHE A 53 -1.91 -22.49 6.57
N LEU A 54 -1.80 -22.89 5.31
CA LEU A 54 -2.91 -22.85 4.35
C LEU A 54 -4.15 -23.59 4.90
N ASN A 55 -3.94 -24.81 5.44
CA ASN A 55 -5.01 -25.61 6.05
C ASN A 55 -5.66 -24.88 7.24
N LEU A 56 -4.85 -24.25 8.08
CA LEU A 56 -5.31 -23.53 9.27
C LEU A 56 -6.15 -22.28 8.91
N LEU A 57 -5.81 -21.59 7.82
CA LEU A 57 -6.56 -20.42 7.35
C LEU A 57 -7.90 -20.81 6.69
N THR A 58 -7.89 -21.86 5.87
CA THR A 58 -9.02 -22.24 5.01
C THR A 58 -10.08 -23.08 5.72
N ASN A 59 -9.67 -23.96 6.63
CA ASN A 59 -10.62 -24.82 7.35
C ASN A 59 -11.31 -24.10 8.51
N ASN A 60 -12.33 -24.77 9.06
CA ASN A 60 -13.08 -24.30 10.22
C ASN A 60 -12.27 -24.49 11.51
N HIS A 61 -11.29 -23.60 11.72
CA HIS A 61 -10.54 -23.49 12.97
C HIS A 61 -11.00 -22.30 13.82
N LYS A 62 -10.73 -22.37 15.12
CA LYS A 62 -11.03 -21.28 16.06
C LYS A 62 -10.37 -19.98 15.62
N LYS A 63 -11.03 -18.84 15.89
CA LYS A 63 -10.50 -17.49 15.64
C LYS A 63 -9.05 -17.31 16.10
N SER A 64 -8.73 -17.77 17.32
CA SER A 64 -7.38 -17.66 17.88
C SER A 64 -6.33 -18.38 17.04
N ILE A 65 -6.64 -19.53 16.46
CA ILE A 65 -5.72 -20.29 15.61
C ILE A 65 -5.47 -19.53 14.30
N LYS A 66 -6.54 -19.04 13.65
CA LYS A 66 -6.41 -18.25 12.41
C LYS A 66 -5.58 -16.99 12.63
N LYS A 67 -5.81 -16.30 13.76
CA LYS A 67 -5.01 -15.14 14.15
C LYS A 67 -3.52 -15.48 14.26
N GLU A 68 -3.16 -16.51 15.02
CA GLU A 68 -1.75 -16.93 15.18
C GLU A 68 -1.12 -17.38 13.85
N ALA A 69 -1.88 -18.06 13.00
CA ALA A 69 -1.42 -18.45 11.67
C ALA A 69 -1.16 -17.22 10.78
N CYS A 70 -2.09 -16.25 10.73
CA CYS A 70 -1.90 -15.00 10.00
C CYS A 70 -0.68 -14.22 10.51
N TRP A 71 -0.53 -14.10 11.84
CA TRP A 71 0.63 -13.45 12.46
C TRP A 71 1.95 -14.16 12.11
N THR A 72 1.94 -15.49 12.08
CA THR A 72 3.13 -16.26 11.68
C THR A 72 3.47 -16.00 10.21
N ILE A 73 2.47 -15.99 9.33
CA ILE A 73 2.67 -15.71 7.91
C ILE A 73 3.14 -14.27 7.70
N SER A 74 2.66 -13.29 8.47
CA SER A 74 3.09 -11.90 8.31
C SER A 74 4.57 -11.70 8.58
N ASN A 75 5.14 -12.47 9.52
CA ASN A 75 6.58 -12.50 9.78
C ASN A 75 7.36 -13.17 8.64
N ILE A 76 6.81 -14.24 8.04
CA ILE A 76 7.43 -14.88 6.86
C ILE A 76 7.45 -13.90 5.67
N THR A 77 6.37 -13.19 5.42
CA THR A 77 6.29 -12.20 4.33
C THR A 77 7.09 -10.92 4.59
N ALA A 78 7.59 -10.71 5.80
CA ALA A 78 8.52 -9.63 6.13
C ALA A 78 9.97 -9.95 5.74
N GLY A 79 10.26 -11.20 5.38
CA GLY A 79 11.57 -11.60 4.91
C GLY A 79 11.82 -11.26 3.45
N ASN A 80 12.81 -11.93 2.83
CA ASN A 80 13.22 -11.64 1.47
C ASN A 80 12.21 -12.12 0.40
N LYS A 81 12.43 -11.66 -0.85
CA LYS A 81 11.61 -11.99 -2.02
C LYS A 81 11.42 -13.49 -2.28
N ASP A 82 12.38 -14.35 -1.92
CA ASP A 82 12.25 -15.81 -2.14
C ASP A 82 11.30 -16.43 -1.11
N GLN A 83 11.26 -15.89 0.12
CA GLN A 83 10.32 -16.29 1.16
C GLN A 83 8.90 -15.82 0.85
N ILE A 84 8.76 -14.59 0.33
CA ILE A 84 7.49 -14.10 -0.22
C ILE A 84 7.04 -15.00 -1.38
N GLN A 85 7.96 -15.39 -2.29
CA GLN A 85 7.65 -16.30 -3.37
C GLN A 85 7.17 -17.67 -2.87
N ALA A 86 7.74 -18.18 -1.77
CA ALA A 86 7.30 -19.43 -1.17
C ALA A 86 5.84 -19.34 -0.68
N VAL A 87 5.44 -18.23 -0.04
CA VAL A 87 4.06 -17.98 0.40
C VAL A 87 3.09 -17.90 -0.80
N ILE A 88 3.49 -17.22 -1.87
CA ILE A 88 2.72 -17.14 -3.13
C ILE A 88 2.53 -18.54 -3.72
N SER A 89 3.62 -19.30 -3.82
CA SER A 89 3.63 -20.65 -4.42
C SER A 89 2.87 -21.68 -3.60
N ALA A 90 2.65 -21.40 -2.31
CA ALA A 90 1.83 -22.20 -1.40
C ALA A 90 0.34 -21.80 -1.43
N GLU A 91 -0.09 -20.93 -2.34
CA GLU A 91 -1.50 -20.50 -2.52
C GLU A 91 -2.12 -19.84 -1.28
N ILE A 92 -1.29 -19.22 -0.42
CA ILE A 92 -1.74 -18.61 0.85
C ILE A 92 -2.34 -17.22 0.64
N ILE A 93 -1.97 -16.51 -0.43
CA ILE A 93 -2.39 -15.12 -0.67
C ILE A 93 -3.92 -14.98 -0.78
N GLY A 94 -4.58 -15.84 -1.57
CA GLY A 94 -6.04 -15.81 -1.72
C GLY A 94 -6.78 -15.95 -0.38
N PRO A 95 -6.47 -16.97 0.43
CA PRO A 95 -7.00 -17.12 1.80
C PRO A 95 -6.71 -15.93 2.72
N LEU A 96 -5.54 -15.29 2.65
CA LEU A 96 -5.25 -14.09 3.43
C LEU A 96 -6.16 -12.93 3.03
N ILE A 97 -6.33 -12.68 1.73
CA ILE A 97 -7.22 -11.62 1.22
C ILE A 97 -8.68 -11.91 1.61
N HIS A 98 -9.11 -13.16 1.53
CA HIS A 98 -10.45 -13.56 1.97
C HIS A 98 -10.67 -13.26 3.46
N LEU A 99 -9.69 -13.55 4.32
CA LEU A 99 -9.77 -13.24 5.75
C LEU A 99 -9.71 -11.72 6.00
N LEU A 100 -8.91 -10.98 5.22
CA LEU A 100 -8.84 -9.52 5.28
C LEU A 100 -10.22 -8.87 5.02
N GLN A 101 -11.02 -9.47 4.14
CA GLN A 101 -12.38 -9.02 3.85
C GLN A 101 -13.42 -9.49 4.87
N THR A 102 -13.39 -10.76 5.25
CA THR A 102 -14.54 -11.42 5.92
C THR A 102 -14.33 -11.70 7.40
N ALA A 103 -13.09 -11.74 7.90
CA ALA A 103 -12.81 -12.11 9.28
C ALA A 103 -13.10 -10.98 10.28
N GLU A 104 -13.09 -11.31 11.56
CA GLU A 104 -13.14 -10.31 12.62
C GLU A 104 -11.88 -9.44 12.62
N PHE A 105 -12.00 -8.21 13.13
CA PHE A 105 -10.95 -7.19 13.08
C PHE A 105 -9.58 -7.67 13.57
N ASP A 106 -9.51 -8.47 14.65
CA ASP A 106 -8.24 -9.00 15.15
C ASP A 106 -7.47 -9.88 14.16
N ILE A 107 -8.17 -10.58 13.26
CA ILE A 107 -7.55 -11.39 12.20
C ILE A 107 -7.24 -10.51 11.00
N LYS A 108 -8.14 -9.58 10.64
CA LYS A 108 -7.93 -8.63 9.54
C LYS A 108 -6.62 -7.87 9.72
N LYS A 109 -6.29 -7.45 10.94
CA LYS A 109 -5.03 -6.77 11.25
C LYS A 109 -3.81 -7.59 10.85
N GLU A 110 -3.75 -8.86 11.26
CA GLU A 110 -2.61 -9.73 10.94
C GLU A 110 -2.54 -10.05 9.43
N ALA A 111 -3.70 -10.19 8.78
CA ALA A 111 -3.76 -10.36 7.32
C ALA A 111 -3.28 -9.11 6.58
N ALA A 112 -3.63 -7.91 7.05
CA ALA A 112 -3.17 -6.64 6.50
C ALA A 112 -1.64 -6.53 6.60
N TRP A 113 -1.07 -6.84 7.76
CA TRP A 113 0.38 -6.92 7.96
C TRP A 113 1.04 -7.88 6.96
N ALA A 114 0.48 -9.07 6.75
CA ALA A 114 1.05 -10.04 5.82
C ALA A 114 1.08 -9.52 4.36
N ILE A 115 -0.01 -8.90 3.91
CA ILE A 115 -0.08 -8.34 2.55
C ILE A 115 0.85 -7.13 2.42
N SER A 116 0.82 -6.18 3.36
CA SER A 116 1.68 -4.99 3.32
C SER A 116 3.16 -5.35 3.38
N ASN A 117 3.57 -6.30 4.22
CA ASN A 117 4.95 -6.78 4.26
C ASN A 117 5.38 -7.38 2.91
N ALA A 118 4.52 -8.19 2.29
CA ALA A 118 4.78 -8.74 0.97
C ALA A 118 4.91 -7.64 -0.11
N THR A 119 4.14 -6.55 -0.02
CA THR A 119 4.31 -5.41 -0.95
C THR A 119 5.59 -4.61 -0.70
N SER A 120 6.11 -4.60 0.53
CA SER A 120 7.33 -3.86 0.87
C SER A 120 8.61 -4.60 0.47
N GLY A 121 8.64 -5.93 0.61
CA GLY A 121 9.82 -6.76 0.30
C GLY A 121 9.75 -7.46 -1.07
N GLY A 122 8.59 -7.42 -1.73
CA GLY A 122 8.32 -8.14 -2.96
C GLY A 122 8.91 -7.47 -4.20
N THR A 123 9.09 -8.27 -5.26
CA THR A 123 9.41 -7.76 -6.59
C THR A 123 8.18 -7.14 -7.26
N HIS A 124 8.38 -6.37 -8.33
CA HIS A 124 7.27 -5.85 -9.14
C HIS A 124 6.28 -6.97 -9.52
N GLU A 125 6.75 -8.08 -10.09
CA GLU A 125 5.88 -9.21 -10.50
C GLU A 125 5.12 -9.85 -9.33
N GLN A 126 5.73 -9.94 -8.14
CA GLN A 126 5.04 -10.44 -6.95
C GLN A 126 3.93 -9.48 -6.53
N ILE A 127 4.17 -8.17 -6.57
CA ILE A 127 3.16 -7.16 -6.25
C ILE A 127 2.02 -7.19 -7.27
N LYS A 128 2.32 -7.32 -8.58
CA LYS A 128 1.28 -7.51 -9.61
C LYS A 128 0.42 -8.74 -9.32
N PHE A 129 1.03 -9.84 -8.89
CA PHE A 129 0.29 -11.03 -8.48
C PHE A 129 -0.64 -10.74 -7.29
N LEU A 130 -0.16 -10.04 -6.25
CA LEU A 130 -1.01 -9.66 -5.10
C LEU A 130 -2.20 -8.79 -5.53
N VAL A 131 -1.96 -7.81 -6.41
CA VAL A 131 -3.02 -6.96 -6.97
C VAL A 131 -4.00 -7.79 -7.79
N GLY A 132 -3.52 -8.71 -8.63
CA GLY A 132 -4.35 -9.63 -9.40
C GLY A 132 -5.18 -10.60 -8.55
N GLN A 133 -4.81 -10.82 -7.29
CA GLN A 133 -5.62 -11.55 -6.31
C GLN A 133 -6.66 -10.67 -5.59
N GLY A 134 -6.72 -9.37 -5.90
CA GLY A 134 -7.73 -8.45 -5.37
C GLY A 134 -7.41 -7.88 -3.99
N CYS A 135 -6.14 -7.63 -3.67
CA CYS A 135 -5.74 -7.11 -2.35
C CYS A 135 -6.10 -5.63 -2.12
N ILE A 136 -6.26 -4.82 -3.18
CA ILE A 136 -6.43 -3.35 -3.10
C ILE A 136 -7.66 -2.97 -2.28
N ARG A 137 -8.85 -3.42 -2.68
CA ARG A 137 -10.10 -3.07 -1.99
C ARG A 137 -10.08 -3.39 -0.48
N PRO A 138 -9.70 -4.61 -0.04
CA PRO A 138 -9.58 -4.88 1.39
C PRO A 138 -8.58 -3.98 2.14
N LEU A 139 -7.49 -3.53 1.50
CA LEU A 139 -6.57 -2.57 2.10
C LEU A 139 -7.20 -1.17 2.21
N CYS A 140 -7.90 -0.71 1.16
CA CYS A 140 -8.65 0.55 1.17
C CYS A 140 -9.73 0.55 2.27
N ASP A 141 -10.45 -0.56 2.44
CA ASP A 141 -11.51 -0.69 3.47
C ASP A 141 -10.96 -0.55 4.90
N LEU A 142 -9.67 -0.83 5.13
CA LEU A 142 -9.04 -0.67 6.46
C LEU A 142 -8.51 0.74 6.74
N LEU A 143 -8.50 1.64 5.76
CA LEU A 143 -8.07 3.04 5.97
C LEU A 143 -8.98 3.80 6.94
N VAL A 144 -10.23 3.37 7.11
CA VAL A 144 -11.21 3.99 8.02
C VAL A 144 -11.26 3.33 9.40
N CYS A 145 -10.33 2.41 9.70
CA CYS A 145 -10.35 1.69 10.97
C CYS A 145 -9.77 2.54 12.12
N PRO A 146 -10.18 2.29 13.38
CA PRO A 146 -9.77 3.11 14.53
C PRO A 146 -8.35 2.83 15.03
N ASP A 147 -7.63 1.86 14.48
CA ASP A 147 -6.24 1.53 14.89
C ASP A 147 -5.27 2.26 13.96
N PRO A 148 -4.61 3.36 14.40
CA PRO A 148 -3.76 4.17 13.52
C PRO A 148 -2.61 3.36 12.92
N ARG A 149 -2.11 2.35 13.63
CA ARG A 149 -1.01 1.52 13.10
C ARG A 149 -1.44 0.73 11.88
N ILE A 150 -2.69 0.29 11.85
CA ILE A 150 -3.22 -0.49 10.73
C ILE A 150 -3.50 0.43 9.54
N VAL A 151 -3.98 1.64 9.79
CA VAL A 151 -4.12 2.67 8.75
C VAL A 151 -2.75 2.95 8.11
N THR A 152 -1.70 3.17 8.90
CA THR A 152 -0.33 3.36 8.39
C THR A 152 0.15 2.16 7.56
N VAL A 153 -0.06 0.93 8.04
CA VAL A 153 0.32 -0.30 7.32
C VAL A 153 -0.42 -0.44 5.98
N CYS A 154 -1.70 -0.08 5.93
CA CYS A 154 -2.48 -0.10 4.70
C CYS A 154 -2.04 1.01 3.73
N LEU A 155 -1.76 2.23 4.23
CA LEU A 155 -1.21 3.31 3.41
C LEU A 155 0.15 2.91 2.79
N GLU A 156 1.04 2.30 3.57
CA GLU A 156 2.33 1.82 3.07
C GLU A 156 2.17 0.72 2.01
N GLY A 157 1.23 -0.21 2.22
CA GLY A 157 0.92 -1.24 1.25
C GLY A 157 0.41 -0.67 -0.07
N LEU A 158 -0.52 0.29 -0.01
CA LEU A 158 -1.05 0.99 -1.17
C LEU A 158 0.01 1.86 -1.86
N GLU A 159 0.85 2.57 -1.12
CA GLU A 159 1.97 3.36 -1.66
C GLU A 159 2.95 2.46 -2.43
N ASN A 160 3.29 1.28 -1.90
CA ASN A 160 4.17 0.34 -2.59
C ASN A 160 3.55 -0.17 -3.89
N ILE A 161 2.25 -0.45 -3.90
CA ILE A 161 1.51 -0.81 -5.12
C ILE A 161 1.55 0.34 -6.14
N LEU A 162 1.28 1.57 -5.71
CA LEU A 162 1.33 2.76 -6.58
C LEU A 162 2.70 2.99 -7.21
N LYS A 163 3.79 2.77 -6.44
CA LYS A 163 5.17 2.83 -6.97
C LYS A 163 5.40 1.85 -8.11
N VAL A 164 4.88 0.63 -8.01
CA VAL A 164 4.97 -0.36 -9.11
C VAL A 164 4.19 0.14 -10.32
N GLY A 165 3.04 0.76 -10.12
CA GLY A 165 2.22 1.31 -11.19
C GLY A 165 2.89 2.46 -11.93
N GLU A 166 3.58 3.37 -11.23
CA GLU A 166 4.39 4.41 -11.87
C GLU A 166 5.57 3.82 -12.65
N ALA A 167 6.21 2.76 -12.13
CA ALA A 167 7.26 2.07 -12.86
C ALA A 167 6.73 1.46 -14.17
N GLU A 168 5.52 0.88 -14.18
CA GLU A 168 4.91 0.31 -15.39
C GLU A 168 4.45 1.38 -16.39
N LYS A 169 3.91 2.49 -15.90
CA LYS A 169 3.59 3.68 -16.70
C LYS A 169 4.81 4.19 -17.47
N ASN A 170 5.95 4.31 -16.79
CA ASN A 170 7.19 4.81 -17.39
C ASN A 170 7.81 3.86 -18.43
N ILE A 171 7.49 2.56 -18.38
CA ILE A 171 7.94 1.56 -19.36
C ILE A 171 7.03 1.55 -20.61
N GLY A 172 5.94 2.33 -20.62
CA GLY A 172 5.01 2.43 -21.75
C GLY A 172 4.05 1.24 -21.84
N SER A 173 3.85 0.49 -20.76
CA SER A 173 2.97 -0.69 -20.74
C SER A 173 1.48 -0.35 -20.57
N THR A 174 1.14 0.89 -20.19
CA THR A 174 -0.21 1.26 -19.71
C THR A 174 -0.75 2.56 -20.29
N ASP A 175 -0.46 2.88 -21.55
CA ASP A 175 -0.92 4.12 -22.23
C ASP A 175 -0.64 5.41 -21.44
N GLY A 176 0.44 5.42 -20.65
CA GLY A 176 0.84 6.58 -19.83
C GLY A 176 0.07 6.76 -18.53
N VAL A 177 -0.74 5.78 -18.11
CA VAL A 177 -1.56 5.86 -16.89
C VAL A 177 -1.11 4.84 -15.84
N ASN A 178 -1.18 5.20 -14.57
CA ASN A 178 -0.98 4.29 -13.46
C ASN A 178 -2.28 3.49 -13.21
N VAL A 179 -2.33 2.25 -13.72
CA VAL A 179 -3.51 1.38 -13.59
C VAL A 179 -3.86 1.11 -12.12
N TYR A 180 -2.88 1.05 -11.22
CA TYR A 180 -3.16 0.80 -9.81
C TYR A 180 -3.77 2.01 -9.12
N ALA A 181 -3.46 3.24 -9.54
CA ALA A 181 -4.17 4.43 -9.08
C ALA A 181 -5.65 4.38 -9.45
N GLN A 182 -5.98 3.94 -10.68
CA GLN A 182 -7.36 3.73 -11.12
C GLN A 182 -8.06 2.65 -10.29
N LEU A 183 -7.41 1.51 -10.05
CA LEU A 183 -7.99 0.45 -9.22
C LEU A 183 -8.22 0.87 -7.76
N ILE A 184 -7.36 1.75 -7.22
CA ILE A 184 -7.55 2.33 -5.88
C ILE A 184 -8.76 3.27 -5.88
N ASP A 185 -8.93 4.09 -6.91
CA ASP A 185 -10.09 4.98 -7.06
C ASP A 185 -11.40 4.18 -7.19
N GLU A 186 -11.42 3.15 -8.05
CA GLU A 186 -12.56 2.22 -8.19
C GLU A 186 -12.92 1.48 -6.90
N ALA A 187 -11.95 1.30 -6.00
CA ALA A 187 -12.16 0.71 -4.68
C ALA A 187 -12.59 1.73 -3.61
N GLU A 188 -12.98 2.93 -4.02
CA GLU A 188 -13.30 4.09 -3.15
C GLU A 188 -12.11 4.38 -2.20
N GLY A 189 -10.89 4.11 -2.64
CA GLY A 189 -9.67 4.28 -1.85
C GLY A 189 -9.19 5.72 -1.86
N LEU A 190 -9.35 6.42 -2.99
CA LEU A 190 -8.94 7.82 -3.14
C LEU A 190 -9.66 8.72 -2.12
N GLU A 191 -11.00 8.68 -2.09
CA GLU A 191 -11.80 9.42 -1.11
C GLU A 191 -11.40 9.10 0.35
N LYS A 192 -11.09 7.83 0.64
CA LYS A 192 -10.63 7.43 1.97
C LYS A 192 -9.27 8.03 2.32
N ILE A 193 -8.33 8.10 1.36
CA ILE A 193 -7.02 8.74 1.56
C ILE A 193 -7.16 10.25 1.72
N GLU A 194 -8.03 10.91 0.95
CA GLU A 194 -8.35 12.34 1.12
C GLU A 194 -8.88 12.65 2.51
N ASN A 195 -9.81 11.82 3.02
CA ASN A 195 -10.34 11.98 4.37
C ASN A 195 -9.25 11.91 5.46
N LEU A 196 -8.17 11.15 5.23
CA LEU A 196 -7.04 11.04 6.16
C LEU A 196 -6.21 12.33 6.26
N GLN A 197 -6.40 13.31 5.36
CA GLN A 197 -5.82 14.65 5.52
C GLN A 197 -6.40 15.42 6.72
N SER A 198 -7.48 14.94 7.33
CA SER A 198 -8.05 15.50 8.57
C SER A 198 -7.77 14.65 9.81
N HIS A 199 -6.93 13.62 9.68
CA HIS A 199 -6.70 12.65 10.75
C HIS A 199 -5.85 13.24 11.90
N ASP A 200 -6.22 12.95 13.15
CA ASP A 200 -5.55 13.48 14.36
C ASP A 200 -4.06 13.07 14.48
N ASN A 201 -3.72 11.89 13.94
CA ASN A 201 -2.34 11.43 13.87
C ASN A 201 -1.59 12.09 12.71
N THR A 202 -0.61 12.93 13.07
CA THR A 202 0.24 13.68 12.12
C THR A 202 0.97 12.79 11.11
N GLU A 203 1.42 11.60 11.49
CA GLU A 203 2.11 10.69 10.56
C GLU A 203 1.18 10.19 9.45
N ILE A 204 -0.07 9.88 9.80
CA ILE A 204 -1.09 9.44 8.83
C ILE A 204 -1.45 10.59 7.91
N TYR A 205 -1.66 11.79 8.47
CA TYR A 205 -1.90 13.01 7.72
C TYR A 205 -0.78 13.26 6.68
N GLU A 206 0.48 13.29 7.13
CA GLU A 206 1.63 13.56 6.26
C GLU A 206 1.78 12.50 5.16
N LYS A 207 1.58 11.22 5.49
CA LYS A 207 1.60 10.13 4.50
C LYS A 207 0.48 10.27 3.47
N ALA A 208 -0.75 10.58 3.91
CA ALA A 208 -1.88 10.76 3.01
C ALA A 208 -1.66 11.92 2.04
N VAL A 209 -1.22 13.09 2.54
CA VAL A 209 -0.88 14.24 1.72
C VAL A 209 0.18 13.88 0.69
N LYS A 210 1.29 13.27 1.12
CA LYS A 210 2.37 12.87 0.22
C LYS A 210 1.90 11.91 -0.88
N ILE A 211 1.08 10.93 -0.55
CA ILE A 211 0.54 9.97 -1.54
C ILE A 211 -0.31 10.70 -2.57
N LEU A 212 -1.21 11.59 -2.14
CA LEU A 212 -2.07 12.37 -3.05
C LEU A 212 -1.21 13.28 -3.96
N GLU A 213 -0.24 13.98 -3.39
CA GLU A 213 0.71 14.83 -4.13
C GLU A 213 1.53 14.07 -5.15
N THR A 214 1.89 12.82 -4.88
CA THR A 214 2.76 12.04 -5.76
C THR A 214 2.01 11.38 -6.92
N TYR A 215 0.76 10.93 -6.70
CA TYR A 215 0.09 10.06 -7.66
C TYR A 215 -1.24 10.62 -8.23
N TRP A 216 -1.80 11.67 -7.63
CA TRP A 216 -3.09 12.24 -8.06
C TRP A 216 -3.09 13.75 -8.30
N LEU A 217 -2.06 14.47 -7.86
CA LEU A 217 -1.88 15.86 -8.27
C LEU A 217 -1.31 15.89 -9.69
N GLU A 218 -2.09 16.44 -10.61
CA GLU A 218 -1.60 16.83 -11.92
C GLU A 218 -0.56 17.95 -11.71
N GLU A 219 0.64 17.81 -12.27
CA GLU A 219 1.45 18.99 -12.55
C GLU A 219 0.60 19.82 -13.51
N ASP A 220 0.12 20.99 -13.07
CA ASP A 220 -0.41 22.05 -13.94
C ASP A 220 0.73 22.51 -14.86
N ASP A 221 1.15 21.65 -15.80
CA ASP A 221 1.88 22.01 -17.01
C ASP A 221 0.85 22.54 -18.03
N GLU A 222 -0.02 23.46 -17.59
CA GLU A 222 -0.54 24.49 -18.49
C GLU A 222 0.66 25.41 -18.76
N PRO A 223 1.27 25.39 -19.98
CA PRO A 223 2.22 26.42 -20.32
C PRO A 223 1.46 27.74 -20.19
N LEU A 224 1.86 28.55 -19.19
CA LEU A 224 1.40 29.92 -19.03
C LEU A 224 1.27 30.52 -20.44
N PRO A 225 0.07 30.94 -20.88
CA PRO A 225 -0.10 31.51 -22.20
C PRO A 225 0.97 32.59 -22.33
N PRO A 226 1.76 32.62 -23.42
CA PRO A 226 2.84 33.57 -23.56
C PRO A 226 2.25 34.95 -23.34
N GLY A 227 2.53 35.52 -22.15
CA GLY A 227 2.05 36.84 -21.81
C GLY A 227 2.53 37.75 -22.92
N ASP A 228 1.61 38.53 -23.50
CA ASP A 228 1.88 39.48 -24.57
C ASP A 228 2.96 40.49 -24.12
N ALA A 229 4.22 40.08 -24.22
CA ALA A 229 5.41 40.90 -24.12
C ALA A 229 5.71 41.44 -25.52
N ALA A 230 4.72 42.10 -26.13
CA ALA A 230 4.85 42.72 -27.42
C ALA A 230 4.00 44.00 -27.51
N ALA A 231 4.27 44.98 -26.63
CA ALA A 231 4.25 46.41 -26.96
C ALA A 231 4.46 47.27 -25.69
N ALA A 232 5.69 47.38 -25.22
CA ALA A 232 6.10 48.52 -24.39
C ALA A 232 7.42 49.09 -24.91
N GLY A 233 7.44 49.35 -26.21
CA GLY A 233 8.39 50.27 -26.83
C GLY A 233 7.87 51.69 -26.69
N GLN A 234 8.57 52.49 -25.87
CA GLN A 234 8.64 53.95 -25.89
C GLN A 234 7.48 54.71 -26.57
N SER A 235 6.63 55.34 -25.78
CA SER A 235 5.99 56.60 -26.22
C SER A 235 5.82 57.52 -25.02
N GLY A 236 6.43 58.70 -25.15
CA GLY A 236 6.48 59.73 -24.13
C GLY A 236 5.10 60.28 -23.79
N PHE A 237 4.93 60.62 -22.53
CA PHE A 237 3.85 61.47 -22.05
C PHE A 237 3.88 62.81 -22.79
N GLN A 238 2.90 63.05 -23.66
CA GLN A 238 2.62 64.35 -24.24
C GLN A 238 1.21 64.79 -23.86
N PHE A 239 1.15 65.86 -23.07
CA PHE A 239 -0.06 66.50 -22.56
C PHE A 239 -0.80 67.18 -23.72
N GLY A 240 -2.02 66.72 -24.03
CA GLY A 240 -2.90 67.33 -25.03
C GLY A 240 -4.02 68.10 -24.37
N GLY A 241 -4.09 69.41 -24.60
CA GLY A 241 -5.29 70.18 -24.32
C GLY A 241 -5.08 71.69 -24.18
N SER A 242 -5.09 72.41 -25.31
CA SER A 242 -5.86 73.64 -25.55
C SER A 242 -5.12 74.60 -26.50
N GLU A 243 -5.38 74.50 -27.81
CA GLU A 243 -5.19 75.61 -28.74
C GLU A 243 -6.55 76.27 -29.01
N LEU A 244 -6.63 77.56 -28.66
CA LEU A 244 -7.75 78.45 -28.91
C LEU A 244 -7.72 78.93 -30.38
N PRO A 245 -8.88 79.25 -31.00
CA PRO A 245 -8.92 79.66 -32.40
C PRO A 245 -8.50 81.13 -32.58
N ALA A 246 -7.69 81.38 -33.61
CA ALA A 246 -7.37 82.71 -34.09
C ALA A 246 -8.58 83.32 -34.83
N GLY A 247 -9.24 84.30 -34.21
CA GLY A 247 -10.30 85.11 -34.80
C GLY A 247 -10.21 86.53 -34.26
N GLY A 248 -9.79 87.47 -35.10
CA GLY A 248 -9.60 88.88 -34.73
C GLY A 248 -10.91 89.65 -34.62
N PHE A 249 -10.94 90.62 -33.72
CA PHE A 249 -11.79 91.81 -33.80
C PHE A 249 -11.03 93.02 -33.23
N ASN A 250 -11.06 94.11 -34.00
CA ASN A 250 -10.48 95.41 -33.71
C ASN A 250 -11.60 96.34 -33.22
N PHE A 251 -11.39 97.07 -32.12
CA PHE A 251 -12.19 98.25 -31.78
C PHE A 251 -11.31 99.35 -31.20
N SER A 252 -11.70 100.56 -31.57
CA SER A 252 -11.09 101.88 -31.38
C SER A 252 -10.86 102.30 -29.93
#